data_AF-A0A6I4HXI0-F1
#
_entry.id   AF-A0A6I4HXI0-F1
#
_cell.length_a   1.000
_cell.length_b   1.000
_cell.length_c   1.000
_cell.angle_alpha   90.00
_cell.angle_beta   90.00
_cell.angle_gamma   90.00
#
_symmetry.space_group_name_H-M   'P 1'
#
loop_
_entity.id
_entity.type
_entity.pdbx_description
1 polymer ?
#
loop_
_entity_poly.entity_id
_entity_poly.type
_entity_poly.pdbx_seq_one_letter_code
_entity_poly.pdbx_strand_id
1 'polypeptide(L)' 'MINKRYFYLYLLFGIVALALIVINLIMFYPVVKTSSLIIEALMAALFFYLAYKTYHEKKDKELM' A
#
# COMPACT_ATOMS: atom_id res chain seq x y z
N MET A 1 11.86 -17.72 -7.03
CA MET A 1 12.70 -16.73 -6.31
C MET A 1 11.91 -15.44 -6.19
N ILE A 2 11.39 -15.11 -5.00
CA ILE A 2 10.72 -13.81 -4.79
C ILE A 2 11.84 -12.81 -4.56
N ASN A 3 12.05 -11.97 -5.57
CA ASN A 3 13.18 -11.05 -5.66
C ASN A 3 12.99 -9.94 -4.61
N LYS A 4 14.00 -9.66 -3.77
CA LYS A 4 13.93 -8.68 -2.66
C LYS A 4 13.39 -7.30 -3.10
N ARG A 5 13.53 -6.98 -4.38
CA ARG A 5 13.01 -5.78 -5.05
C ARG A 5 11.49 -5.62 -4.92
N TYR A 6 10.71 -6.70 -4.94
CA TYR A 6 9.25 -6.61 -4.95
C TYR A 6 8.67 -6.15 -3.61
N PHE A 7 9.26 -6.56 -2.48
CA PHE A 7 8.83 -6.07 -1.16
C PHE A 7 8.95 -4.54 -1.05
N TYR A 8 10.13 -4.00 -1.37
CA TYR A 8 10.36 -2.55 -1.32
C TYR A 8 9.48 -1.79 -2.31
N LEU A 9 9.20 -2.36 -3.48
CA LEU A 9 8.27 -1.78 -4.44
C LEU A 9 6.86 -1.68 -3.84
N TYR A 10 6.30 -2.76 -3.30
CA TYR A 10 4.96 -2.74 -2.71
C TYR A 10 4.87 -1.81 -1.50
N LEU A 11 5.91 -1.75 -0.67
CA LEU A 11 5.97 -0.85 0.47
C LEU A 11 6.01 0.63 0.01
N LEU A 12 6.83 0.94 -1.00
CA LEU A 12 6.93 2.29 -1.53
C LEU A 12 5.63 2.72 -2.22
N PHE A 13 5.01 1.84 -3.01
CA PHE A 13 3.69 2.09 -3.60
C PHE A 13 2.60 2.29 -2.53
N GLY A 14 2.62 1.53 -1.43
CA GLY A 14 1.70 1.72 -0.31
C GLY A 14 1.85 3.10 0.34
N ILE A 15 3.09 3.55 0.58
CA ILE A 15 3.37 4.88 1.14
C ILE A 15 2.91 5.99 0.19
N VAL A 16 3.22 5.87 -1.11
CA VAL A 16 2.79 6.85 -2.13
C VAL A 16 1.27 6.91 -2.23
N ALA A 17 0.58 5.76 -2.24
CA ALA A 17 -0.88 5.71 -2.25
C ALA A 17 -1.49 6.40 -1.02
N LEU A 18 -0.90 6.20 0.16
CA LEU A 18 -1.36 6.83 1.39
C LEU A 18 -1.13 8.35 1.37
N ALA A 19 0.02 8.81 0.86
CA ALA A 19 0.28 10.24 0.67
C ALA A 19 -0.71 10.89 -0.31
N LEU A 20 -1.08 10.20 -1.39
CA LEU A 20 -2.07 10.69 -2.34
C LEU A 20 -3.46 10.84 -1.71
N ILE A 21 -3.88 9.91 -0.83
CA ILE A 21 -5.13 10.03 -0.08
C ILE A 21 -5.12 11.29 0.79
N VAL A 22 -4.01 11.55 1.49
CA VAL A 22 -3.86 12.75 2.35
C VAL A 22 -3.90 14.02 1.52
N ILE A 23 -3.20 14.06 0.37
CA ILE A 23 -3.23 15.22 -0.55
C ILE A 23 -4.64 15.43 -1.09
N ASN A 24 -5.34 14.36 -1.49
CA ASN A 24 -6.71 14.44 -1.99
C ASN A 24 -7.64 15.02 -0.91
N LEU A 25 -7.49 14.56 0.33
CA LEU A 25 -8.24 15.08 1.47
C LEU A 25 -7.94 16.57 1.72
N ILE A 26 -6.69 17.02 1.63
CA ILE A 26 -6.33 18.43 1.87
C ILE A 26 -6.81 19.35 0.73
N MET A 27 -6.62 18.93 -0.52
CA MET A 27 -6.85 19.76 -1.71
C MET A 27 -8.32 19.89 -2.07
N PHE A 28 -9.11 18.83 -1.85
CA PHE A 28 -10.48 18.75 -2.37
C PHE A 28 -11.54 18.73 -1.27
N TYR A 29 -11.17 18.92 0.01
CA TYR A 29 -12.15 19.08 1.07
C TYR A 29 -12.96 20.38 0.92
N PRO A 30 -14.29 20.36 1.09
CA PRO A 30 -15.15 19.23 1.51
C PRO A 30 -15.81 18.45 0.35
N VAL A 31 -15.42 18.68 -0.89
CA VAL A 31 -16.02 18.11 -2.10
C VAL A 31 -15.61 16.64 -2.33
N VAL A 32 -14.68 16.11 -1.53
CA VAL A 32 -14.21 14.72 -1.64
C VAL A 32 -15.36 13.74 -1.46
N LYS A 33 -15.57 12.89 -2.46
CA LYS A 33 -16.57 11.81 -2.39
C LYS A 33 -16.05 10.70 -1.49
N THR A 34 -16.81 10.36 -0.45
CA THR A 34 -16.49 9.27 0.49
C THR A 34 -16.25 7.94 -0.22
N SER A 35 -16.97 7.66 -1.32
CA SER A 35 -16.76 6.47 -2.14
C SER A 35 -15.37 6.42 -2.80
N SER A 36 -14.82 7.57 -3.21
CA SER A 36 -13.46 7.66 -3.76
C SER A 36 -12.42 7.35 -2.68
N LEU A 37 -12.57 7.94 -1.50
CA LEU A 37 -11.68 7.71 -0.37
C LEU A 37 -11.64 6.24 0.06
N ILE A 38 -12.80 5.56 0.06
CA ILE A 38 -12.86 4.14 0.40
C ILE A 38 -12.06 3.31 -0.62
N ILE A 39 -12.24 3.56 -1.92
CA ILE A 39 -11.52 2.82 -2.97
C ILE A 39 -10.02 3.09 -2.88
N GLU A 40 -9.61 4.35 -2.70
CA GLU A 40 -8.21 4.74 -2.56
C GLU A 40 -7.57 4.10 -1.31
N ALA A 41 -8.27 4.12 -0.18
CA ALA A 41 -7.82 3.47 1.06
C ALA A 41 -7.71 1.95 0.91
N LEU A 42 -8.64 1.31 0.21
CA LEU A 42 -8.61 -0.13 -0.06
C LEU A 42 -7.43 -0.49 -0.97
N MET A 43 -7.13 0.34 -1.96
CA MET A 43 -5.95 0.18 -2.82
C MET A 43 -4.64 0.31 -2.03
N ALA A 44 -4.54 1.31 -1.14
CA ALA A 44 -3.38 1.47 -0.27
C ALA A 44 -3.21 0.27 0.67
N ALA A 45 -4.31 -0.21 1.27
CA ALA A 45 -4.32 -1.41 2.11
C ALA A 45 -3.87 -2.66 1.35
N LEU A 46 -4.28 -2.82 0.09
CA LEU A 46 -3.84 -3.92 -0.78
C LEU A 46 -2.32 -3.90 -1.00
N PHE A 47 -1.72 -2.74 -1.26
CA PHE A 47 -0.27 -2.62 -1.41
C PHE A 47 0.48 -2.97 -0.13
N PHE A 48 -0.02 -2.51 1.03
CA PHE A 48 0.56 -2.90 2.32
C PHE A 48 0.38 -4.38 2.62
N TYR A 49 -0.75 -4.98 2.26
CA TYR A 49 -0.98 -6.41 2.41
C TYR A 49 -0.02 -7.23 1.54
N LEU A 50 0.20 -6.83 0.29
CA LEU A 50 1.17 -7.49 -0.60
C LEU A 50 2.60 -7.34 -0.09
N ALA A 51 2.97 -6.18 0.46
CA ALA A 51 4.25 -5.96 1.13
C ALA A 51 4.39 -6.88 2.35
N TYR A 52 3.36 -6.96 3.21
CA TYR A 52 3.36 -7.86 4.37
C TYR A 52 3.50 -9.33 3.95
N LYS A 53 2.74 -9.77 2.96
CA LYS A 53 2.79 -11.14 2.45
C LYS A 53 4.18 -11.49 1.89
N THR A 54 4.76 -10.61 1.07
CA THR A 54 6.13 -10.82 0.54
C THR A 54 7.21 -10.79 1.60
N TYR A 55 7.01 -10.06 2.70
CA TYR A 55 7.90 -10.09 3.86
C TYR A 55 7.79 -11.40 4.67
N HIS A 56 6.57 -11.91 4.86
CA HIS A 56 6.35 -13.16 5.58
C HIS A 56 6.80 -14.39 4.79
N GLU A 57 6.55 -14.44 3.48
CA GLU A 57 7.09 -15.50 2.60
C GLU A 57 8.61 -15.55 2.58
N LYS A 58 9.29 -14.42 2.90
CA LYS A 58 10.73 -14.38 3.10
C LYS A 58 11.14 -15.03 4.42
N LYS A 59 10.44 -14.71 5.52
CA LYS A 59 10.72 -15.28 6.84
C LYS A 59 10.58 -16.81 6.87
N ASP A 60 9.58 -17.35 6.18
CA ASP A 60 9.37 -18.81 6.12
C ASP A 60 10.46 -19.55 5.31
N LYS A 61 11.14 -18.87 4.38
CA LYS A 61 12.27 -19.44 3.62
C LYS A 61 13.62 -19.27 4.30
N GLU A 62 13.75 -18.32 5.22
CA GLU A 62 14.95 -18.18 6.06
C GLU A 62 14.93 -19.14 7.27
N LEU A 63 13.78 -19.75 7.56
CA LEU A 63 13.60 -20.76 8.61
C LEU A 63 13.68 -22.23 8.11
N MET A 64 13.90 -22.42 6.80
CA MET A 64 14.20 -23.73 6.18
C MET A 64 15.69 -23.91 5.95
#